data_AF-A0AAN4Z0X2-F1
#
_entry.id   AF-A0AAN4Z0X2-F1
#
_cell.length_a   1.000
_cell.length_b   1.000
_cell.length_c   1.000
_cell.angle_alpha   90.00
_cell.angle_beta   90.00
_cell.angle_gamma   90.00
#
_symmetry.space_group_name_H-M   'P 1'
#
loop_
_entity.id
_entity.type
_entity.pdbx_description
1 polymer ?
#
loop_
_entity_poly.entity_id
_entity_poly.type
_entity_poly.pdbx_seq_one_letter_code
_entity_poly.pdbx_strand_id
1 'polypeptide(L)'
;MSDDAPYEEEINKLVAEHGAVPPPYVTFPDIHPFEISWRIGSGESYLMMYSAWSAKEGMGEAQWIEYFRKFPPPPIWLTWAIDCIWSVAEKVEDNIGENSDDDHDEFNLDPLEFDYWCYFRRTAALGFGTESDCKRAWEEWVPEI
;
A
#
# COMPACT_ATOMS: atom_id res chain seq x y z
N MET A 1 31.22 13.57 -4.74
CA MET A 1 30.35 12.39 -4.62
C MET A 1 28.99 12.89 -4.99
N SER A 2 28.41 12.44 -6.10
CA SER A 2 27.09 12.90 -6.53
C SER A 2 26.06 12.35 -5.56
N ASP A 3 25.24 13.24 -5.01
CA ASP A 3 24.10 12.93 -4.15
C ASP A 3 22.94 12.34 -4.98
N ASP A 4 23.22 11.36 -5.84
CA ASP A 4 22.15 10.70 -6.59
C ASP A 4 21.42 9.78 -5.61
N ALA A 5 20.14 10.08 -5.35
CA ALA A 5 19.31 9.24 -4.50
C ALA A 5 19.30 7.82 -5.12
N PRO A 6 19.43 6.74 -4.32
CA PRO A 6 19.78 5.39 -4.80
C PRO A 6 18.80 4.77 -5.81
N TYR A 7 17.65 5.41 -6.06
CA TYR A 7 16.60 4.95 -6.97
C TYR A 7 16.28 5.95 -8.09
N GLU A 8 17.01 7.08 -8.21
CA GLU A 8 16.59 8.18 -9.07
C GLU A 8 16.49 7.81 -10.56
N GLU A 9 17.43 7.02 -11.08
CA GLU A 9 17.39 6.56 -12.47
C GLU A 9 16.17 5.67 -12.75
N GLU A 10 15.88 4.72 -11.85
CA GLU A 10 14.77 3.79 -11.98
C GLU A 10 13.41 4.49 -11.80
N ILE A 11 13.30 5.39 -10.83
CA ILE A 11 12.12 6.25 -10.64
C ILE A 11 11.87 7.06 -11.91
N ASN A 12 12.90 7.74 -12.45
CA ASN A 12 12.75 8.55 -13.66
C ASN A 12 12.29 7.72 -14.86
N LYS A 13 12.80 6.49 -14.99
CA LYS A 13 12.37 5.57 -16.04
C LYS A 13 10.89 5.19 -15.89
N LEU A 14 10.47 4.75 -14.70
CA LEU A 14 9.08 4.34 -14.44
C LEU A 14 8.12 5.52 -14.59
N VAL A 15 8.49 6.71 -14.13
CA VAL A 15 7.71 7.93 -14.32
C VAL A 15 7.62 8.31 -15.80
N ALA A 16 8.69 8.15 -16.59
CA ALA A 16 8.64 8.41 -18.03
C ALA A 16 7.71 7.43 -18.78
N GLU A 17 7.71 6.16 -18.38
CA GLU A 17 6.93 5.10 -19.02
C GLU A 17 5.45 5.11 -18.61
N HIS A 18 5.17 5.32 -17.33
CA HIS A 18 3.85 5.18 -16.75
C HIS A 18 3.25 6.50 -16.25
N GLY A 19 4.02 7.59 -16.24
CA GLY A 19 3.63 8.90 -15.70
C GLY A 19 3.62 8.99 -14.16
N ALA A 20 4.01 7.93 -13.47
CA ALA A 20 4.22 7.80 -12.02
C ALA A 20 4.92 6.46 -11.76
N VAL A 21 5.49 6.23 -10.58
CA VAL A 21 5.95 4.87 -10.21
C VAL A 21 4.71 3.99 -10.01
N PRO A 22 4.58 2.84 -10.71
CA PRO A 22 3.43 1.96 -10.57
C PRO A 22 3.29 1.38 -9.15
N PRO A 23 2.08 1.01 -8.72
CA PRO A 23 1.91 0.37 -7.43
C PRO A 23 2.42 -1.08 -7.48
N PRO A 24 2.70 -1.71 -6.33
CA PRO A 24 3.28 -3.05 -6.27
C PRO A 24 2.51 -4.10 -7.07
N TYR A 25 1.17 -4.05 -7.07
CA TYR A 25 0.31 -4.97 -7.82
C TYR A 25 0.30 -4.79 -9.34
N VAL A 26 0.88 -3.70 -9.87
CA VAL A 26 1.09 -3.56 -11.32
C VAL A 26 2.42 -4.20 -11.72
N THR A 27 3.46 -4.06 -10.90
CA THR A 27 4.80 -4.59 -11.18
C THR A 27 4.91 -6.07 -10.82
N PHE A 28 4.24 -6.51 -9.75
CA PHE A 28 4.22 -7.87 -9.24
C PHE A 28 2.77 -8.35 -9.04
N PRO A 29 2.02 -8.61 -10.14
CA PRO A 29 0.60 -8.92 -10.06
C PRO A 29 0.28 -10.23 -9.33
N ASP A 30 1.23 -11.16 -9.29
CA ASP A 30 1.06 -12.50 -8.72
C ASP A 30 1.47 -12.58 -7.24
N ILE A 31 1.98 -11.49 -6.66
CA ILE A 31 2.43 -11.46 -5.26
C ILE A 31 1.32 -10.89 -4.39
N HIS A 32 0.89 -11.66 -3.41
CA HIS A 32 -0.11 -11.24 -2.43
C HIS A 32 0.46 -10.16 -1.47
N PRO A 33 -0.33 -9.19 -0.98
CA PRO A 33 0.14 -8.11 -0.10
C PRO A 33 0.91 -8.57 1.15
N PHE A 34 0.61 -9.77 1.69
CA PHE A 34 1.28 -10.32 2.88
C PHE A 34 2.47 -11.25 2.61
N GLU A 35 2.83 -11.46 1.35
CA GLU A 35 3.94 -12.36 1.03
C GLU A 35 5.28 -11.85 1.57
N ILE A 36 6.12 -12.80 1.99
CA ILE A 36 7.43 -12.50 2.59
C ILE A 36 8.36 -11.76 1.62
N SER A 37 8.13 -11.88 0.30
CA SER A 37 8.87 -11.18 -0.75
C SER A 37 8.80 -9.65 -0.64
N TRP A 38 7.84 -9.09 0.10
CA TRP A 38 7.81 -7.66 0.39
C TRP A 38 8.78 -7.24 1.48
N ARG A 39 9.20 -8.18 2.34
CA ARG A 39 10.19 -7.96 3.41
C ARG A 39 11.60 -8.36 3.00
N ILE A 40 11.78 -9.08 1.87
CA ILE A 40 13.09 -9.49 1.36
C ILE A 40 13.18 -9.44 -0.17
N GLY A 41 14.35 -9.08 -0.69
CA GLY A 41 14.68 -9.22 -2.11
C GLY A 41 14.03 -8.17 -3.00
N SER A 42 13.56 -8.56 -4.19
CA SER A 42 13.07 -7.60 -5.21
C SER A 42 11.81 -6.85 -4.79
N GLY A 43 10.90 -7.48 -4.03
CA GLY A 43 9.70 -6.79 -3.54
C GLY A 43 10.04 -5.72 -2.50
N GLU A 44 10.92 -6.04 -1.56
CA GLU A 44 11.44 -5.07 -0.57
C GLU A 44 12.12 -3.88 -1.24
N SER A 45 13.02 -4.14 -2.20
CA SER A 45 13.72 -3.08 -2.94
C SER A 45 12.74 -2.19 -3.72
N TYR A 46 11.69 -2.78 -4.31
CA TYR A 46 10.65 -2.02 -4.97
C TYR A 46 9.85 -1.14 -4.00
N LEU A 47 9.48 -1.66 -2.83
CA LEU A 47 8.77 -0.88 -1.81
C LEU A 47 9.62 0.27 -1.25
N MET A 48 10.92 0.08 -1.06
CA MET A 48 11.83 1.15 -0.66
C MET A 48 11.91 2.26 -1.71
N MET A 49 12.07 1.90 -2.99
CA MET A 49 12.02 2.86 -4.09
C MET A 49 10.67 3.58 -4.15
N TYR A 50 9.58 2.82 -4.06
CA TYR A 50 8.22 3.35 -4.12
C TYR A 50 7.96 4.38 -3.01
N SER A 51 8.39 4.05 -1.79
CA SER A 51 8.32 4.94 -0.62
C SER A 51 9.18 6.20 -0.81
N ALA A 52 10.40 6.07 -1.33
CA ALA A 52 11.26 7.21 -1.63
C ALA A 52 10.63 8.14 -2.69
N TRP A 53 9.99 7.57 -3.71
CA TRP A 53 9.26 8.33 -4.72
C TRP A 53 8.05 9.07 -4.14
N SER A 54 7.17 8.37 -3.41
CA SER A 54 5.95 8.98 -2.88
C SER A 54 6.25 10.06 -1.83
N ALA A 55 7.30 9.88 -1.03
CA ALA A 55 7.81 10.88 -0.10
C ALA A 55 8.34 12.13 -0.85
N LYS A 56 9.08 11.95 -1.94
CA LYS A 56 9.59 13.06 -2.78
C LYS A 56 8.46 13.84 -3.44
N GLU A 57 7.40 13.18 -3.89
CA GLU A 57 6.22 13.82 -4.49
C GLU A 57 5.32 14.53 -3.46
N GLY A 58 5.48 14.23 -2.17
CA GLY A 58 4.65 14.83 -1.10
C GLY A 58 3.19 14.39 -1.20
N MET A 59 2.96 13.09 -1.39
CA MET A 59 1.63 12.52 -1.63
C MET A 59 0.68 12.72 -0.44
N GLY A 60 -0.29 13.64 -0.59
CA GLY A 60 -1.41 13.79 0.33
C GLY A 60 -2.65 13.01 -0.13
N GLU A 61 -3.73 13.05 0.65
CA GLU A 61 -4.98 12.32 0.38
C GLU A 61 -5.50 12.54 -1.06
N ALA A 62 -5.54 13.78 -1.55
CA ALA A 62 -6.02 14.08 -2.89
C ALA A 62 -5.10 13.50 -3.98
N GLN A 63 -3.77 13.59 -3.81
CA GLN A 63 -2.79 13.03 -4.74
C GLN A 63 -2.89 11.50 -4.77
N TRP A 64 -3.05 10.86 -3.61
CA TRP A 64 -3.24 9.42 -3.53
C TRP A 64 -4.54 8.97 -4.21
N ILE A 65 -5.64 9.71 -4.03
CA ILE A 65 -6.91 9.41 -4.71
C ILE A 65 -6.75 9.49 -6.23
N GLU A 66 -6.10 10.54 -6.77
CA GLU A 66 -5.85 10.64 -8.21
C GLU A 66 -4.92 9.53 -8.71
N TYR A 67 -3.91 9.18 -7.91
CA TYR A 67 -3.02 8.08 -8.21
C TYR A 67 -3.77 6.73 -8.32
N PHE A 68 -4.64 6.41 -7.36
CA PHE A 68 -5.46 5.19 -7.40
C PHE A 68 -6.60 5.24 -8.42
N ARG A 69 -6.99 6.42 -8.92
CA ARG A 69 -7.86 6.50 -10.11
C ARG A 69 -7.13 6.08 -11.38
N LYS A 70 -5.83 6.41 -11.47
CA LYS A 70 -4.97 6.01 -12.58
C LYS A 70 -4.56 4.55 -12.51
N PHE A 71 -4.28 4.04 -11.31
CA PHE A 71 -4.00 2.65 -11.03
C PHE A 71 -5.03 2.11 -10.04
N PRO A 72 -6.20 1.63 -10.53
CA PRO A 72 -7.23 1.08 -9.66
C PRO A 72 -6.70 -0.12 -8.86
N PRO A 73 -6.82 -0.12 -7.52
CA PRO A 73 -6.38 -1.25 -6.72
C PRO A 73 -7.31 -2.45 -6.95
N PRO A 74 -6.78 -3.66 -7.17
CA PRO A 74 -7.59 -4.86 -7.09
C PRO A 74 -8.11 -5.08 -5.66
N PRO A 75 -9.23 -5.81 -5.46
CA PRO A 75 -9.83 -5.99 -4.15
C PRO A 75 -8.88 -6.46 -3.04
N ILE A 76 -7.92 -7.30 -3.39
CA ILE A 76 -6.94 -7.85 -2.44
C ILE A 76 -5.95 -6.79 -1.92
N TRP A 77 -5.74 -5.70 -2.66
CA TRP A 77 -4.85 -4.58 -2.31
C TRP A 77 -5.59 -3.37 -1.71
N LEU A 78 -6.90 -3.49 -1.40
CA LEU A 78 -7.67 -2.35 -0.91
C LEU A 78 -7.20 -1.81 0.45
N THR A 79 -6.81 -2.68 1.39
CA THR A 79 -6.31 -2.26 2.72
C THR A 79 -4.99 -1.50 2.60
N TRP A 80 -4.12 -1.90 1.68
CA TRP A 80 -2.90 -1.16 1.36
C TRP A 80 -3.19 0.21 0.74
N ALA A 81 -4.16 0.31 -0.18
CA ALA A 81 -4.57 1.59 -0.75
C ALA A 81 -5.20 2.52 0.31
N ILE A 82 -5.99 1.95 1.23
CA ILE A 82 -6.54 2.66 2.40
C ILE A 82 -5.41 3.26 3.24
N ASP A 83 -4.40 2.45 3.55
CA ASP A 83 -3.27 2.90 4.36
C ASP A 83 -2.46 4.01 3.65
N CYS A 84 -2.20 3.88 2.35
CA CYS A 84 -1.54 4.95 1.57
C CYS A 84 -2.32 6.27 1.62
N ILE A 85 -3.65 6.25 1.42
CA ILE A 85 -4.46 7.47 1.31
C ILE A 85 -4.61 8.17 2.67
N TRP A 86 -4.80 7.39 3.74
CA TRP A 86 -5.24 7.91 5.04
C TRP A 86 -4.26 7.68 6.19
N SER A 87 -3.08 7.11 5.95
CA SER A 87 -2.06 6.77 6.95
C SER A 87 -2.67 6.08 8.17
N VAL A 88 -3.27 4.91 7.96
CA VAL A 88 -4.02 4.24 9.03
C VAL A 88 -3.07 3.71 10.10
N ALA A 89 -1.93 3.15 9.70
CA ALA A 89 -0.89 2.67 10.61
C ALA A 89 -0.36 3.77 11.55
N GLU A 90 -0.01 4.95 11.00
CA GLU A 90 0.47 6.10 11.79
C GLU A 90 -0.56 6.55 12.84
N LYS A 91 -1.86 6.53 12.49
CA LYS A 91 -2.94 6.92 13.40
C LYS A 91 -3.20 5.91 14.50
N VAL A 92 -2.88 4.63 14.30
CA VAL A 92 -3.00 3.60 15.33
C VAL A 92 -1.88 3.79 16.35
N GLU A 93 -0.64 3.99 15.89
CA GLU A 93 0.52 4.30 16.76
C GLU A 93 0.27 5.54 17.64
N ASP A 94 -0.28 6.62 17.07
CA ASP A 94 -0.63 7.83 17.83
C ASP A 94 -1.75 7.64 18.87
N ASN A 95 -2.60 6.62 18.72
CA ASN A 95 -3.72 6.33 19.63
C ASN A 95 -3.39 5.28 20.70
N ILE A 96 -2.27 4.58 20.55
CA ILE A 96 -1.73 3.70 21.59
C ILE A 96 -0.95 4.59 22.55
N GLY A 97 -1.61 5.04 23.63
CA GLY A 97 -0.93 5.76 24.70
C GLY A 97 0.27 4.94 25.21
N GLU A 98 1.33 5.62 25.67
CA GLU A 98 2.69 5.15 26.05
C GLU A 98 2.82 3.90 26.98
N ASN A 99 1.81 3.05 27.17
CA ASN A 99 1.78 1.94 28.12
C ASN A 99 1.16 0.63 27.56
N SER A 100 1.39 0.26 26.31
CA SER A 100 1.15 -1.13 25.87
C SER A 100 2.48 -1.84 25.68
N ASP A 101 2.88 -2.62 26.69
CA ASP A 101 4.03 -3.52 26.67
C ASP A 101 3.79 -4.76 25.76
N ASP A 102 2.95 -4.66 24.73
CA ASP A 102 2.63 -5.77 23.83
C ASP A 102 3.34 -5.54 22.49
N ASP A 103 4.47 -6.24 22.31
CA ASP A 103 5.28 -6.35 21.08
C ASP A 103 4.48 -7.05 19.96
N HIS A 104 3.35 -6.49 19.55
CA HIS A 104 2.54 -7.00 18.43
C HIS A 104 2.21 -5.89 17.42
N ASP A 105 3.16 -4.98 17.21
CA ASP A 105 3.19 -3.97 16.14
C ASP A 105 3.42 -4.60 14.75
N GLU A 106 2.70 -5.66 14.43
CA GLU A 106 2.69 -6.20 13.07
C GLU A 106 1.68 -5.41 12.25
N PHE A 107 2.18 -4.73 11.22
CA PHE A 107 1.44 -3.97 10.22
C PHE A 107 0.22 -4.77 9.70
N ASN A 108 -0.93 -4.61 10.36
CA ASN A 108 -2.08 -5.50 10.15
C ASN A 108 -2.95 -4.97 8.99
N LEU A 109 -2.54 -5.32 7.77
CA LEU A 109 -3.32 -5.11 6.56
C LEU A 109 -4.46 -6.11 6.38
N ASP A 110 -4.68 -7.04 7.33
CA ASP A 110 -5.73 -8.05 7.23
C ASP A 110 -7.11 -7.41 7.50
N PRO A 111 -7.99 -7.33 6.49
CA PRO A 111 -9.33 -6.80 6.68
C PRO A 111 -10.22 -7.67 7.59
N LEU A 112 -9.79 -8.89 7.93
CA LEU A 112 -10.48 -9.79 8.86
C LEU A 112 -10.15 -9.51 10.32
N GLU A 113 -9.01 -8.89 10.62
CA GLU A 113 -8.53 -8.64 11.98
C GLU A 113 -8.66 -7.18 12.44
N PHE A 114 -8.54 -6.21 11.53
CA PHE A 114 -8.65 -4.77 11.85
C PHE A 114 -9.95 -4.13 11.32
N ASP A 115 -10.58 -3.25 12.12
CA ASP A 115 -11.82 -2.56 11.74
C ASP A 115 -11.56 -1.35 10.82
N TYR A 116 -11.50 -1.62 9.52
CA TYR A 116 -11.41 -0.62 8.46
C TYR A 116 -12.77 -0.04 8.03
N TRP A 117 -13.87 -0.29 8.74
CA TRP A 117 -15.25 0.02 8.28
C TRP A 117 -15.43 1.45 7.77
N CYS A 118 -14.89 2.44 8.49
CA CYS A 118 -15.03 3.85 8.10
C CYS A 118 -14.26 4.18 6.81
N TYR A 119 -13.14 3.51 6.56
CA TYR A 119 -12.31 3.67 5.36
C TYR A 119 -12.93 2.94 4.17
N PHE A 120 -13.48 1.74 4.36
CA PHE A 120 -14.18 1.01 3.30
C PHE A 120 -15.43 1.74 2.78
N ARG A 121 -16.13 2.50 3.64
CA ARG A 121 -17.20 3.39 3.18
C ARG A 121 -16.67 4.49 2.26
N ARG A 122 -15.48 5.02 2.55
CA ARG A 122 -14.83 6.05 1.73
C ARG A 122 -14.34 5.47 0.40
N THR A 123 -13.68 4.30 0.40
CA THR A 123 -13.27 3.62 -0.84
C THR A 123 -14.45 3.29 -1.73
N ALA A 124 -15.57 2.85 -1.16
CA ALA A 124 -16.80 2.59 -1.90
C ALA A 124 -17.37 3.86 -2.54
N ALA A 125 -17.38 4.97 -1.79
CA ALA A 125 -17.82 6.28 -2.31
C ALA A 125 -16.89 6.82 -3.41
N LEU A 126 -15.59 6.50 -3.34
CA LEU A 126 -14.59 6.84 -4.36
C LEU A 126 -14.60 5.89 -5.57
N GLY A 127 -15.32 4.77 -5.49
CA GLY A 127 -15.40 3.76 -6.55
C GLY A 127 -14.22 2.78 -6.59
N PHE A 128 -13.41 2.70 -5.53
CA PHE A 128 -12.26 1.77 -5.46
C PHE A 128 -12.64 0.35 -5.05
N GLY A 129 -13.75 0.16 -4.35
CA GLY A 129 -14.23 -1.15 -3.92
C GLY A 129 -14.83 -1.14 -2.52
N THR A 130 -15.42 -2.27 -2.13
CA THR A 130 -16.08 -2.43 -0.82
C THR A 130 -15.30 -3.36 0.10
N GLU A 131 -15.63 -3.31 1.39
CA GLU A 131 -15.13 -4.28 2.38
C GLU A 131 -15.44 -5.72 1.98
N SER A 132 -16.65 -5.99 1.49
CA SER A 132 -17.06 -7.34 1.09
C SER A 132 -16.27 -7.86 -0.10
N ASP A 133 -15.88 -7.00 -1.04
CA ASP A 133 -15.02 -7.38 -2.16
C ASP A 133 -13.60 -7.69 -1.69
N CYS A 134 -13.08 -6.88 -0.77
CA CYS A 134 -11.77 -7.09 -0.16
C CYS A 134 -11.75 -8.41 0.60
N LYS A 135 -12.63 -8.61 1.59
CA LYS A 135 -12.70 -9.84 2.39
C LYS A 135 -12.87 -11.09 1.53
N ARG A 136 -13.74 -11.05 0.52
CA ARG A 136 -13.92 -12.19 -0.39
C ARG A 136 -12.63 -12.51 -1.14
N ALA A 137 -11.92 -11.51 -1.67
CA ALA A 137 -10.66 -11.73 -2.38
C ALA A 137 -9.56 -12.29 -1.48
N TRP A 138 -9.57 -11.92 -0.20
CA TRP A 138 -8.66 -12.45 0.82
C TRP A 138 -8.99 -13.91 1.18
N GLU A 139 -10.28 -14.24 1.36
CA GLU A 139 -10.74 -15.61 1.63
C GLU A 139 -10.51 -16.56 0.45
N GLU A 140 -10.65 -16.06 -0.78
CA GLU A 140 -10.46 -16.83 -2.01
C GLU A 140 -9.00 -16.99 -2.41
N TRP A 141 -8.08 -16.24 -1.78
CA TRP A 141 -6.67 -16.34 -2.10
C TRP A 141 -6.10 -17.68 -1.62
N VAL A 142 -5.58 -18.43 -2.58
CA VAL A 142 -4.89 -19.69 -2.32
C VAL A 142 -3.44 -19.51 -2.80
N PRO A 143 -2.43 -19.59 -1.90
CA PRO A 143 -1.04 -19.53 -2.33
C PRO A 143 -0.74 -20.67 -3.29
N GLU A 144 -0.10 -20.36 -4.43
CA GLU A 144 0.43 -21.40 -5.31
C GLU A 144 1.58 -22.12 -4.58
N ILE A 145 1.36 -23.40 -4.29
CA ILE A 145 2.30 -24.32 -3.62
C ILE A 145 3.31 -24.93 -4.59
#